data_AF-A0A0F9R0U0-F1
#
_entry.id   AF-A0A0F9R0U0-F1
#
_cell.length_a   1.000
_cell.length_b   1.000
_cell.length_c   1.000
_cell.angle_alpha   90.00
_cell.angle_beta   90.00
_cell.angle_gamma   90.00
#
_symmetry.space_group_name_H-M   'P 1'
#
loop_
_entity.id
_entity.type
_entity.pdbx_description
1 polymer ?
#
loop_
_entity_poly.entity_id
_entity_poly.type
_entity_poly.pdbx_seq_one_letter_code
_entity_poly.pdbx_strand_id
1 'polypeptide(L)'
;MTIIRIPQRFYNDHVDRDLPAPDIVKATRRHYWINTNHPHFAELMNDANHYGESPLGWDSETWKTYGRAARALINAARTQT
;
A
#
# COMPACT_ATOMS: atom_id res chain seq x y z
N MET A 1 -8.35 -16.24 5.47
CA MET A 1 -7.60 -15.03 5.90
C MET A 1 -6.40 -14.93 5.00
N THR A 2 -6.30 -13.83 4.26
CA THR A 2 -5.32 -13.67 3.19
C THR A 2 -4.35 -12.58 3.63
N ILE A 3 -3.07 -12.94 3.78
CA ILE A 3 -2.04 -12.04 4.32
C ILE A 3 -1.06 -11.73 3.20
N ILE A 4 -0.86 -10.44 2.95
CA ILE A 4 0.10 -9.95 1.96
C ILE A 4 1.22 -9.18 2.62
N ARG A 5 2.41 -9.24 2.01
CA ARG A 5 3.57 -8.44 2.40
C ARG A 5 3.62 -7.15 1.59
N ILE A 6 3.74 -6.01 2.27
CA ILE A 6 3.72 -4.69 1.64
C ILE A 6 4.91 -3.84 2.12
N PRO A 7 5.36 -2.84 1.34
CA PRO A 7 6.39 -1.91 1.80
C PRO A 7 5.90 -1.05 2.97
N GLN A 8 6.68 -0.97 4.04
CA GLN A 8 6.36 -0.19 5.24
C GLN A 8 6.16 1.30 4.93
N ARG A 9 7.00 1.86 4.05
CA ARG A 9 6.96 3.29 3.71
C ARG A 9 5.61 3.73 3.17
N PHE A 10 4.98 2.92 2.31
CA PHE A 10 3.67 3.27 1.73
C PHE A 10 2.57 3.25 2.79
N TYR A 11 2.56 2.22 3.62
CA TYR A 11 1.61 2.12 4.72
C TYR A 11 1.75 3.27 5.72
N ASN A 12 2.98 3.61 6.11
CA ASN A 12 3.22 4.71 7.03
C ASN A 12 2.75 6.04 6.44
N ASP A 13 3.06 6.35 5.19
CA ASP A 13 2.57 7.58 4.54
C ASP A 13 1.04 7.67 4.48
N HIS A 14 0.37 6.53 4.28
CA HIS A 14 -1.09 6.45 4.31
C HIS A 14 -1.65 6.75 5.71
N VAL A 15 -1.06 6.15 6.76
CA VAL A 15 -1.49 6.35 8.15
C VAL A 15 -1.08 7.73 8.68
N ASP A 16 0.07 8.27 8.27
CA ASP A 16 0.53 9.62 8.62
C ASP A 16 -0.40 10.72 8.04
N ARG A 17 -1.23 10.36 7.06
CA ARG A 17 -2.34 11.18 6.53
C ARG A 17 -3.68 10.93 7.24
N ASP A 18 -3.66 10.25 8.40
CA ASP A 18 -4.83 9.86 9.19
C ASP A 18 -5.87 9.03 8.41
N LEU A 19 -5.43 8.28 7.39
CA LEU A 19 -6.30 7.42 6.61
C LEU A 19 -6.49 6.04 7.27
N PRO A 20 -7.71 5.48 7.21
CA PRO A 20 -7.99 4.18 7.80
C PRO A 20 -7.20 3.06 7.11
N ALA A 21 -6.50 2.25 7.90
CA ALA A 21 -5.62 1.20 7.41
C ALA A 21 -5.88 -0.15 8.11
N PRO A 22 -5.54 -1.28 7.47
CA PRO A 22 -5.70 -2.61 8.05
C PRO A 22 -4.62 -2.94 9.08
N ASP A 23 -4.98 -3.72 10.11
CA ASP A 23 -4.03 -4.13 11.16
C ASP A 23 -2.75 -4.78 10.62
N ILE A 24 -1.63 -4.41 11.24
CA ILE A 24 -0.31 -5.00 10.97
C ILE A 24 -0.21 -6.31 11.76
N VAL A 25 -0.17 -7.43 11.05
CA VAL A 25 -0.02 -8.77 11.63
C VAL A 25 1.44 -9.10 11.95
N LYS A 26 2.38 -8.54 11.15
CA LYS A 26 3.82 -8.69 11.36
C LYS A 26 4.56 -7.48 10.79
N ALA A 27 5.65 -7.11 11.44
CA ALA A 27 6.52 -6.04 11.00
C ALA A 27 7.99 -6.47 10.87
N THR A 28 8.69 -5.84 9.93
CA THR A 28 10.15 -5.83 9.81
C THR A 28 10.59 -4.39 9.52
N ARG A 29 11.90 -4.13 9.48
CA ARG A 29 12.46 -2.80 9.18
C ARG A 29 12.00 -2.16 7.86
N ARG A 30 11.44 -2.94 6.93
CA ARG A 30 11.08 -2.44 5.58
C ARG A 30 9.70 -2.88 5.10
N HIS A 31 9.05 -3.82 5.77
CA HIS A 31 7.81 -4.41 5.30
C HIS A 31 6.85 -4.69 6.44
N TYR A 32 5.56 -4.59 6.12
CA TYR A 32 4.47 -5.05 6.94
C TYR A 32 3.75 -6.21 6.27
N TRP A 33 3.08 -7.01 7.09
CA TRP A 33 2.12 -8.02 6.66
C TRP A 33 0.75 -7.59 7.16
N ILE A 34 -0.19 -7.47 6.24
CA ILE A 34 -1.55 -6.99 6.52
C ILE A 34 -2.58 -8.01 6.06
N ASN A 35 -3.74 -8.00 6.70
CA ASN A 35 -4.88 -8.84 6.33
C ASN A 35 -5.73 -8.15 5.25
N THR A 36 -5.86 -8.76 4.08
CA THR A 36 -6.65 -8.19 2.96
C THR A 36 -8.15 -8.27 3.17
N ASN A 37 -8.62 -9.10 4.11
CA ASN A 37 -10.05 -9.20 4.44
C ASN A 37 -10.51 -8.11 5.43
N HIS A 38 -9.59 -7.24 5.87
CA HIS A 38 -9.91 -6.17 6.79
C HIS A 38 -10.77 -5.09 6.09
N PRO A 39 -11.79 -4.50 6.75
CA PRO A 39 -12.69 -3.52 6.14
C PRO A 39 -11.96 -2.32 5.50
N HIS A 40 -10.85 -1.89 6.10
CA HIS A 40 -10.04 -0.76 5.62
C HIS A 40 -9.01 -1.13 4.55
N PHE A 41 -8.96 -2.38 4.09
CA PHE A 41 -8.05 -2.76 3.01
C PHE A 41 -8.39 -2.04 1.69
N ALA A 42 -9.68 -1.77 1.44
CA ALA A 42 -10.13 -1.07 0.25
C ALA A 42 -9.57 0.37 0.16
N GLU A 43 -9.46 1.07 1.29
CA GLU A 43 -8.93 2.44 1.37
C GLU A 43 -7.44 2.48 1.03
N LEU A 44 -6.67 1.56 1.63
CA LEU A 44 -5.26 1.39 1.30
C LEU A 44 -5.05 1.03 -0.18
N MET A 45 -5.95 0.22 -0.77
CA MET A 45 -5.89 -0.14 -2.18
C MET A 45 -6.27 1.02 -3.10
N ASN A 46 -7.26 1.82 -2.75
CA ASN A 46 -7.66 3.00 -3.51
C ASN A 46 -6.51 4.01 -3.61
N ASP A 47 -5.86 4.29 -2.48
CA ASP A 47 -4.69 5.14 -2.40
C ASP A 47 -3.50 4.54 -3.19
N ALA A 48 -3.31 3.22 -3.12
CA ALA A 48 -2.32 2.55 -3.94
C ALA A 48 -2.58 2.70 -5.44
N ASN A 49 -3.84 2.61 -5.88
CA ASN A 49 -4.19 2.82 -7.28
C ASN A 49 -3.95 4.26 -7.72
N HIS A 50 -4.26 5.24 -6.85
CA HIS A 50 -3.94 6.65 -7.10
C HIS A 50 -2.43 6.84 -7.38
N TYR A 51 -1.56 6.27 -6.55
CA TYR A 51 -0.10 6.34 -6.70
C TYR A 51 0.51 5.24 -7.58
N GLY A 52 -0.24 4.27 -8.06
CA GLY A 52 0.28 3.12 -8.81
C GLY A 52 -0.01 3.22 -10.30
N GLU A 53 -1.15 3.83 -10.64
CA GLU A 53 -1.69 3.90 -12.00
C GLU A 53 -1.72 5.32 -12.59
N SER A 54 -1.45 6.39 -11.81
CA SER A 54 -1.44 7.77 -12.35
C SER A 54 -0.47 7.93 -13.54
N PRO A 55 -0.97 8.27 -14.74
CA PRO A 55 -0.13 8.62 -15.90
C PRO A 55 0.48 10.02 -15.76
N LEU A 56 -0.15 10.88 -14.95
CA LEU A 56 0.15 12.32 -14.85
C LEU A 56 1.28 12.65 -13.85
N GLY A 57 1.66 11.69 -12.99
CA GLY A 57 2.54 11.94 -11.84
C GLY A 57 4.00 11.48 -11.99
N TRP A 58 4.39 10.91 -13.13
CA TRP A 58 5.67 10.17 -13.25
C TRP A 58 6.92 11.01 -12.96
N ASP A 59 6.81 12.34 -13.05
CA ASP A 59 7.92 13.25 -12.78
C ASP A 59 7.88 13.95 -11.43
N SER A 60 6.78 13.82 -10.67
CA SER A 60 6.69 14.39 -9.32
C SER A 60 7.54 13.60 -8.33
N GLU A 61 8.18 14.31 -7.40
CA GLU A 61 9.04 13.72 -6.38
C GLU A 61 8.26 12.80 -5.43
N THR A 62 6.99 13.14 -5.18
CA THR A 62 6.02 12.32 -4.44
C THR A 62 5.80 10.96 -5.11
N TRP A 63 5.61 10.94 -6.43
CA TRP A 63 5.45 9.69 -7.17
C TRP A 63 6.73 8.84 -7.18
N LYS A 64 7.90 9.46 -7.37
CA LYS A 64 9.19 8.77 -7.30
C LYS A 64 9.39 8.10 -5.94
N THR A 65 8.82 8.67 -4.89
CA THR A 65 8.90 8.16 -3.52
C THR A 65 7.92 7.02 -3.23
N TYR A 66 6.67 7.13 -3.66
CA TYR A 66 5.60 6.20 -3.25
C TYR A 66 5.08 5.30 -4.36
N GLY A 67 5.19 5.67 -5.63
CA GLY A 67 4.53 4.93 -6.71
C GLY A 67 5.10 3.53 -6.94
N ARG A 68 6.40 3.34 -6.73
CA ARG A 68 7.00 1.98 -6.73
C ARG A 68 6.45 1.13 -5.58
N ALA A 69 6.21 1.72 -4.43
CA ALA A 69 5.72 1.01 -3.26
C ALA A 69 4.22 0.71 -3.37
N ALA A 70 3.44 1.65 -3.91
CA ALA A 70 2.03 1.47 -4.26
C ALA A 70 1.82 0.33 -5.26
N ARG A 71 2.62 0.28 -6.34
CA ARG A 71 2.61 -0.83 -7.30
C ARG A 71 2.95 -2.17 -6.67
N ALA A 72 3.88 -2.20 -5.72
CA ALA A 72 4.21 -3.43 -5.01
C ALA A 72 3.01 -3.97 -4.20
N LEU A 73 2.22 -3.08 -3.58
CA LEU A 73 0.97 -3.43 -2.92
C LEU A 73 -0.08 -3.96 -3.93
N ILE A 74 -0.31 -3.25 -5.03
CA ILE A 74 -1.25 -3.68 -6.09
C ILE A 74 -0.89 -5.07 -6.61
N ASN A 75 0.39 -5.30 -6.93
CA ASN A 75 0.87 -6.59 -7.41
C ASN A 75 0.70 -7.70 -6.36
N ALA A 76 1.06 -7.42 -5.10
CA ALA A 76 0.90 -8.38 -4.01
C ALA A 76 -0.57 -8.78 -3.80
N ALA A 77 -1.51 -7.84 -3.96
CA ALA A 77 -2.93 -8.13 -3.90
C ALA A 77 -3.41 -8.96 -5.10
N ARG A 78 -2.98 -8.61 -6.32
CA ARG A 78 -3.36 -9.34 -7.55
C ARG A 78 -2.85 -10.79 -7.59
N THR A 79 -1.67 -11.07 -7.02
CA THR A 79 -1.09 -12.43 -7.00
C THR A 79 -1.78 -13.38 -6.02
N GLN A 80 -2.67 -12.89 -5.14
CA GLN A 80 -3.43 -13.75 -4.21
C GLN A 80 -4.88 -14.01 -4.63
N THR A 81 -5.27 -13.56 -5.81
CA THR A 81 -6.49 -13.94 -6.55
C THR A 81 -6.18 -15.06 -7.52
#